data_AF-A0A929G7W8-F1
#
_entry.id   AF-A0A929G7W8-F1
#
_cell.length_a   1.000
_cell.length_b   1.000
_cell.length_c   1.000
_cell.angle_alpha   90.00
_cell.angle_beta   90.00
_cell.angle_gamma   90.00
#
_symmetry.space_group_name_H-M   'P 1'
#
loop_
_entity.id
_entity.type
_entity.pdbx_description
1 polymer ?
#
loop_
_entity_poly.entity_id
_entity_poly.type
_entity_poly.pdbx_seq_one_letter_code
_entity_poly.pdbx_strand_id
1 'polypeptide(L)'
;MQSDDGVGGGAATYRYHNLFRDFLHEQLRQRDPTRYAELHLRAAKRFERGNNVEEAVYHYLAGEDYSDAAVLMERAAMEWFTRGRVETLLCWAEELPEEARAQAPRLSLYQSMVLTDRYDYEGARRALAYAEAGFAARRD
;
A
#
# COMPACT_ATOMS: atom_id res chain seq x y z
N MET A 1 -32.26 43.79 18.84
CA MET A 1 -31.50 43.70 20.11
C MET A 1 -31.43 42.21 20.42
N GLN A 2 -30.42 41.50 19.89
CA GLN A 2 -29.18 41.11 20.61
C GLN A 2 -29.48 40.13 21.75
N SER A 3 -28.86 38.95 21.90
CA SER A 3 -27.76 38.24 21.23
C SER A 3 -27.69 36.81 21.81
N ASP A 4 -27.01 35.90 21.11
CA ASP A 4 -26.06 34.85 21.60
C ASP A 4 -26.46 33.92 22.76
N ASP A 5 -26.16 32.62 22.80
CA ASP A 5 -25.21 31.74 22.09
C ASP A 5 -25.76 30.29 22.31
N GLY A 6 -25.60 29.30 21.44
CA GLY A 6 -24.41 29.01 20.65
C GLY A 6 -23.47 28.05 21.40
N VAL A 7 -23.85 26.80 21.68
CA VAL A 7 -22.86 25.72 21.93
C VAL A 7 -23.31 24.40 21.30
N GLY A 8 -22.83 24.17 20.08
CA GLY A 8 -22.79 22.84 19.48
C GLY A 8 -21.73 21.98 20.16
N GLY A 9 -22.16 21.09 21.05
CA GLY A 9 -21.31 20.05 21.63
C GLY A 9 -21.41 18.76 20.83
N GLY A 10 -20.53 18.55 19.85
CA GLY A 10 -20.61 17.36 18.98
C GLY A 10 -19.35 16.95 18.23
N ALA A 11 -18.15 17.35 18.65
CA ALA A 11 -16.91 17.01 17.91
C ALA A 11 -15.67 16.71 18.78
N ALA A 12 -15.82 16.22 20.02
CA ALA A 12 -14.67 15.89 20.88
C ALA A 12 -14.28 14.40 20.89
N THR A 13 -15.06 13.51 20.29
CA THR A 13 -14.82 12.05 20.33
C THR A 13 -13.77 11.61 19.30
N TYR A 14 -13.61 12.33 18.19
CA TYR A 14 -12.80 11.86 17.06
C TYR A 14 -11.28 12.01 17.22
N ARG A 15 -10.79 12.92 18.07
CA ARG A 15 -9.34 13.21 18.17
C ARG A 15 -8.61 12.40 19.24
N TYR A 16 -9.30 12.08 20.35
CA TYR A 16 -8.74 11.26 21.42
C TYR A 16 -8.61 9.79 21.00
N HIS A 17 -9.60 9.25 20.29
CA HIS A 17 -9.56 7.86 19.84
C HIS A 17 -8.44 7.59 18.84
N ASN A 18 -8.14 8.53 17.94
CA ASN A 18 -7.02 8.37 17.01
C ASN A 18 -5.68 8.41 17.75
N LEU A 19 -5.46 9.39 18.62
CA LEU A 19 -4.21 9.46 19.40
C LEU A 19 -4.03 8.24 20.31
N PHE A 20 -5.11 7.77 20.92
CA PHE A 20 -5.09 6.58 21.76
C PHE A 20 -4.85 5.30 20.94
N ARG A 21 -5.46 5.19 19.77
CA ARG A 21 -5.20 4.09 18.82
C ARG A 21 -3.74 4.11 18.40
N ASP A 22 -3.22 5.24 17.97
CA ASP A 22 -1.85 5.38 17.50
C ASP A 22 -0.86 5.05 18.64
N PHE A 23 -1.16 5.50 19.87
CA PHE A 23 -0.40 5.11 21.07
C PHE A 23 -0.44 3.60 21.34
N LEU A 24 -1.62 2.96 21.22
CA LEU A 24 -1.75 1.51 21.41
C LEU A 24 -1.05 0.72 20.30
N HIS A 25 -1.09 1.20 19.06
CA HIS A 25 -0.36 0.60 17.95
C HIS A 25 1.15 0.68 18.19
N GLU A 26 1.65 1.83 18.62
CA GLU A 26 3.06 2.03 18.93
C GLU A 26 3.50 1.17 20.12
N GLN A 27 2.71 1.14 21.19
CA GLN A 27 2.98 0.27 22.35
C GLN A 27 2.97 -1.21 21.98
N LEU A 28 2.03 -1.65 21.13
CA LEU A 28 1.97 -3.04 20.70
C LEU A 28 3.15 -3.39 19.79
N ARG A 29 3.50 -2.50 18.85
CA ARG A 29 4.66 -2.65 17.97
C ARG A 29 5.95 -2.80 18.76
N GLN A 30 6.12 -2.03 19.84
CA GLN A 30 7.32 -2.10 20.69
C GLN A 30 7.33 -3.33 21.62
N ARG A 31 6.18 -3.73 22.16
CA ARG A 31 6.09 -4.83 23.15
C ARG A 31 6.01 -6.21 22.52
N ASP A 32 5.32 -6.34 21.40
CA ASP A 32 5.06 -7.61 20.73
C ASP A 32 4.94 -7.39 19.21
N PRO A 33 6.09 -7.21 18.51
CA PRO A 33 6.13 -7.00 17.07
C PRO A 33 5.44 -8.13 16.29
N THR A 34 5.58 -9.37 16.76
CA THR A 34 4.98 -10.55 16.13
C THR A 34 3.46 -10.44 16.14
N ARG A 35 2.86 -10.14 17.30
CA ARG A 35 1.40 -9.98 17.40
C ARG A 35 0.89 -8.77 16.63
N TYR A 36 1.66 -7.68 16.59
CA TYR A 36 1.34 -6.53 15.75
C TYR A 36 1.23 -6.95 14.28
N ALA A 37 2.26 -7.63 13.75
CA ALA A 37 2.26 -8.13 12.39
C ALA A 37 1.08 -9.09 12.14
N GLU A 38 0.83 -10.07 13.02
CA GLU A 38 -0.29 -11.01 12.87
C GLU A 38 -1.66 -10.31 12.76
N LEU A 39 -1.90 -9.24 13.52
CA LEU A 39 -3.15 -8.49 13.43
C LEU A 39 -3.29 -7.78 12.09
N HIS A 40 -2.20 -7.19 11.60
CA HIS A 40 -2.14 -6.58 10.28
C HIS A 40 -2.41 -7.62 9.18
N LEU A 41 -1.79 -8.81 9.24
CA LEU A 41 -2.03 -9.87 8.26
C LEU A 41 -3.47 -10.40 8.29
N ARG A 42 -4.11 -10.48 9.46
CA ARG A 42 -5.52 -10.84 9.57
C ARG A 42 -6.43 -9.78 8.95
N ALA A 43 -6.13 -8.50 9.17
CA ALA A 43 -6.84 -7.39 8.55
C ALA A 43 -6.67 -7.40 7.02
N ALA A 44 -5.44 -7.58 6.54
CA ALA A 44 -5.11 -7.68 5.12
C ALA A 44 -5.97 -8.74 4.43
N LYS A 45 -5.99 -9.97 4.97
CA LYS A 45 -6.81 -11.08 4.45
C LYS A 45 -8.31 -10.78 4.48
N ARG A 46 -8.78 -10.00 5.45
CA ARG A 46 -10.20 -9.59 5.52
C ARG A 46 -10.57 -8.57 4.46
N PHE A 47 -9.69 -7.60 4.21
CA PHE A 47 -9.87 -6.57 3.17
C PHE A 47 -9.70 -7.14 1.77
N GLU A 48 -8.75 -8.04 1.56
CA GLU A 48 -8.55 -8.72 0.28
C GLU A 48 -9.79 -9.50 -0.13
N ARG A 49 -10.37 -10.30 0.79
CA ARG A 49 -11.66 -10.98 0.56
C ARG A 49 -12.83 -10.03 0.31
N GLY A 50 -12.73 -8.80 0.82
CA GLY A 50 -13.69 -7.72 0.57
C GLY A 50 -13.43 -6.93 -0.71
N ASN A 51 -12.44 -7.32 -1.52
CA ASN A 51 -12.00 -6.62 -2.72
C ASN A 51 -11.56 -5.16 -2.49
N ASN A 52 -11.12 -4.85 -1.26
CA ASN A 52 -10.55 -3.55 -0.93
C ASN A 52 -9.02 -3.64 -1.00
N VAL A 53 -8.50 -3.51 -2.23
CA VAL A 53 -7.10 -3.78 -2.57
C VAL A 53 -6.13 -2.84 -1.84
N GLU A 54 -6.40 -1.53 -1.81
CA GLU A 54 -5.51 -0.54 -1.19
C GLU A 54 -5.35 -0.77 0.32
N GLU A 55 -6.46 -1.03 1.03
CA GLU A 55 -6.41 -1.36 2.46
C GLU A 55 -5.71 -2.71 2.73
N ALA A 56 -5.96 -3.70 1.87
CA ALA A 56 -5.30 -5.00 1.99
C ALA A 56 -3.78 -4.86 1.80
N VAL A 57 -3.35 -4.13 0.78
CA VAL A 57 -1.94 -3.83 0.52
C VAL A 57 -1.30 -3.10 1.70
N TYR A 58 -1.95 -2.04 2.20
CA TYR A 58 -1.46 -1.31 3.38
C TYR A 58 -1.22 -2.24 4.56
N HIS A 59 -2.17 -3.13 4.85
CA HIS A 59 -2.04 -4.06 5.95
C HIS A 59 -1.02 -5.18 5.70
N TYR A 60 -0.85 -5.65 4.46
CA TYR A 60 0.24 -6.59 4.14
C TYR A 60 1.62 -5.95 4.34
N LEU A 61 1.82 -4.72 3.86
CA LEU A 61 3.07 -3.97 4.03
C LEU A 61 3.37 -3.70 5.51
N ALA A 62 2.37 -3.24 6.27
CA ALA A 62 2.53 -2.98 7.71
C ALA A 62 2.74 -4.26 8.54
N GLY A 63 2.30 -5.41 8.03
CA GLY A 63 2.59 -6.74 8.59
C GLY A 63 3.88 -7.37 8.06
N GLU A 64 4.65 -6.64 7.25
CA GLU A 64 5.90 -7.09 6.60
C GLU A 64 5.75 -8.34 5.71
N ASP A 65 4.52 -8.63 5.24
CA ASP A 65 4.26 -9.69 4.26
C ASP A 65 4.29 -9.12 2.85
N TYR A 66 5.51 -8.82 2.41
CA TYR A 66 5.79 -8.25 1.09
C TYR A 66 5.44 -9.22 -0.04
N SER A 67 5.40 -10.53 0.24
CA SER A 67 5.09 -11.56 -0.75
C SER A 67 3.61 -11.48 -1.14
N ASP A 68 2.70 -11.54 -0.17
CA ASP A 68 1.27 -11.43 -0.43
C ASP A 68 0.91 -10.02 -0.94
N ALA A 69 1.59 -8.97 -0.45
CA ALA A 69 1.44 -7.61 -0.99
C ALA A 69 1.79 -7.55 -2.49
N ALA A 70 2.95 -8.07 -2.88
CA ALA A 70 3.40 -8.06 -4.27
C ALA A 70 2.45 -8.84 -5.19
N VAL A 71 1.96 -10.01 -4.75
CA VAL A 71 0.98 -10.81 -5.50
C VAL A 71 -0.33 -10.05 -5.71
N LEU A 72 -0.81 -9.36 -4.67
CA LEU A 72 -2.05 -8.58 -4.76
C LEU A 72 -1.88 -7.36 -5.68
N MET A 73 -0.78 -6.62 -5.53
CA MET A 73 -0.46 -5.47 -6.40
C MET A 73 -0.29 -5.90 -7.86
N GLU A 74 0.40 -7.00 -8.12
CA GLU A 74 0.59 -7.59 -9.46
C GLU A 74 -0.74 -7.88 -10.15
N ARG A 75 -1.69 -8.47 -9.42
CA ARG A 75 -3.05 -8.75 -9.93
C ARG A 75 -3.83 -7.48 -10.23
N ALA A 76 -3.65 -6.44 -9.41
CA ALA A 76 -4.33 -5.16 -9.54
C ALA A 76 -3.68 -4.20 -10.57
N ALA A 77 -2.43 -4.45 -10.95
CA ALA A 77 -1.59 -3.47 -11.64
C ALA A 77 -2.22 -2.91 -12.93
N MET A 78 -2.77 -3.81 -13.77
CA MET A 78 -3.41 -3.42 -15.03
C MET A 78 -4.68 -2.59 -14.80
N GLU A 79 -5.51 -2.98 -13.83
CA GLU A 79 -6.75 -2.25 -13.51
C GLU A 79 -6.44 -0.84 -12.98
N TRP A 80 -5.43 -0.70 -12.11
CA TRP A 80 -5.03 0.61 -11.60
C TRP A 80 -4.44 1.49 -12.70
N PHE A 81 -3.64 0.92 -13.60
CA PHE A 81 -3.03 1.67 -14.69
C PHE A 81 -4.09 2.18 -15.67
N THR A 82 -4.99 1.29 -16.11
CA THR A 82 -6.07 1.63 -17.05
C THR A 82 -7.09 2.62 -16.47
N ARG A 83 -7.25 2.66 -15.14
CA ARG A 83 -8.06 3.66 -14.44
C ARG A 83 -7.33 4.96 -14.11
N GLY A 84 -6.08 5.12 -14.56
CA GLY A 84 -5.28 6.33 -14.30
C GLY A 84 -4.84 6.50 -12.85
N ARG A 85 -4.91 5.46 -12.01
CA ARG A 85 -4.46 5.46 -10.61
C ARG A 85 -2.93 5.30 -10.51
N VAL A 86 -2.20 6.06 -11.32
CA VAL A 86 -0.75 5.91 -11.51
C VAL A 86 0.08 6.27 -10.28
N GLU A 87 -0.36 7.24 -9.47
CA GLU A 87 0.36 7.58 -8.23
C GLU A 87 0.33 6.44 -7.21
N THR A 88 -0.81 5.73 -7.11
CA THR A 88 -0.93 4.56 -6.23
C THR A 88 0.00 3.43 -6.70
N LEU A 89 0.11 3.21 -8.01
CA LEU A 89 1.04 2.22 -8.58
C LEU A 89 2.51 2.55 -8.29
N LEU A 90 2.90 3.83 -8.45
CA LEU A 90 4.27 4.26 -8.15
C LEU A 90 4.59 4.06 -6.68
N CYS A 91 3.69 4.48 -5.78
CA CYS A 91 3.83 4.28 -4.34
C CYS A 91 3.97 2.79 -3.99
N TRP A 92 3.09 1.93 -4.51
CA TRP A 92 3.19 0.49 -4.30
C TRP A 92 4.53 -0.10 -4.75
N ALA A 93 5.04 0.32 -5.91
CA ALA A 93 6.31 -0.17 -6.43
C ALA A 93 7.51 0.31 -5.59
N GLU A 94 7.42 1.48 -4.96
CA GLU A 94 8.46 2.04 -4.09
C GLU A 94 8.49 1.37 -2.72
N GLU A 95 7.32 1.04 -2.15
CA GLU A 95 7.18 0.37 -0.85
C GLU A 95 7.63 -1.10 -0.86
N LEU A 96 7.69 -1.74 -2.03
CA LEU A 96 8.17 -3.13 -2.13
C LEU A 96 9.71 -3.20 -2.03
N PRO A 97 10.25 -4.07 -1.15
CA PRO A 97 11.68 -4.36 -1.12
C PRO A 97 12.11 -5.05 -2.41
N GLU A 98 13.40 -4.95 -2.73
CA GLU A 98 13.96 -5.39 -4.01
C GLU A 98 13.65 -6.86 -4.31
N GLU A 99 13.70 -7.72 -3.28
CA GLU A 99 13.43 -9.15 -3.36
C GLU A 99 11.98 -9.47 -3.72
N ALA A 100 11.03 -8.60 -3.33
CA ALA A 100 9.61 -8.77 -3.61
C ALA A 100 9.20 -8.20 -4.97
N ARG A 101 9.96 -7.24 -5.53
CA ARG A 101 9.62 -6.61 -6.83
C ARG A 101 9.57 -7.59 -8.00
N ALA A 102 10.40 -8.63 -7.98
CA ALA A 102 10.36 -9.71 -8.97
C ALA A 102 9.05 -10.51 -8.95
N GLN A 103 8.30 -10.47 -7.83
CA GLN A 103 6.97 -11.05 -7.73
C GLN A 103 5.86 -10.14 -8.27
N ALA A 104 6.18 -8.92 -8.71
CA ALA A 104 5.24 -8.01 -9.33
C ALA A 104 5.80 -7.40 -10.65
N PRO A 105 6.11 -8.24 -11.66
CA PRO A 105 6.69 -7.78 -12.91
C PRO A 105 5.74 -6.89 -13.74
N ARG A 106 4.41 -7.08 -13.70
CA ARG A 106 3.48 -6.15 -14.36
C ARG A 106 3.42 -4.81 -13.64
N LEU A 107 3.45 -4.81 -12.31
CA LEU A 107 3.56 -3.56 -11.54
C LEU A 107 4.81 -2.77 -11.97
N SER A 108 5.95 -3.45 -12.05
CA SER A 108 7.23 -2.87 -12.48
C SER A 108 7.18 -2.39 -13.94
N LEU A 109 6.52 -3.14 -14.82
CA LEU A 109 6.29 -2.73 -16.21
C LEU A 109 5.47 -1.43 -16.29
N TYR A 110 4.34 -1.33 -15.58
CA TYR A 110 3.55 -0.10 -15.58
C TYR A 110 4.26 1.07 -14.90
N GLN A 111 5.05 0.82 -13.84
CA GLN A 111 5.94 1.82 -13.28
C GLN A 111 6.90 2.36 -14.34
N SER A 112 7.51 1.49 -15.15
CA SER A 112 8.43 1.92 -16.22
C SER A 112 7.75 2.80 -17.27
N MET A 113 6.50 2.48 -17.65
CA MET A 113 5.72 3.27 -18.60
C MET A 113 5.41 4.66 -18.04
N VAL A 114 4.92 4.73 -16.80
CA VAL A 114 4.63 6.01 -16.13
C VAL A 114 5.88 6.88 -15.98
N LEU A 115 7.02 6.29 -15.63
CA LEU A 115 8.29 7.02 -15.51
C LEU A 115 8.81 7.51 -16.87
N THR A 116 8.61 6.72 -17.93
CA THR A 116 8.94 7.12 -19.31
C THR A 116 8.13 8.34 -19.73
N ASP A 117 6.82 8.35 -19.45
CA ASP A 117 5.94 9.49 -19.74
C ASP A 117 6.34 10.76 -18.97
N ARG A 118 7.03 10.59 -17.83
CA ARG A 118 7.58 11.68 -17.00
C ARG A 118 9.01 12.08 -17.36
N TYR A 119 9.57 11.51 -18.42
CA TYR A 119 10.97 11.72 -18.83
C TYR A 119 12.01 11.24 -17.80
N ASP A 120 11.62 10.42 -16.82
CA ASP A 120 12.55 9.76 -15.89
C ASP A 120 13.00 8.41 -16.49
N TYR A 121 13.90 8.51 -17.47
CA TYR A 121 14.43 7.34 -18.18
C TYR A 121 15.31 6.44 -17.30
N GLU A 122 15.97 6.99 -16.28
CA GLU A 122 16.77 6.20 -15.35
C GLU A 122 15.88 5.36 -14.42
N GLY A 123 14.84 5.97 -13.86
CA GLY A 123 13.80 5.27 -13.12
C GLY A 123 13.12 4.20 -13.97
N ALA A 124 12.72 4.56 -15.20
CA ALA A 124 12.07 3.64 -16.13
C ALA A 124 12.94 2.42 -16.44
N ARG A 125 14.25 2.63 -16.72
CA ARG A 125 15.19 1.53 -17.00
C ARG A 125 15.35 0.58 -15.80
N ARG A 126 15.40 1.12 -14.58
CA ARG A 126 15.45 0.28 -13.36
C ARG A 126 14.18 -0.53 -13.19
N ALA A 127 13.02 0.10 -13.36
CA ALA A 127 11.73 -0.58 -13.27
C ALA A 127 11.59 -1.69 -14.34
N LEU A 128 12.05 -1.43 -15.56
CA LEU A 128 12.06 -2.42 -16.64
C LEU A 128 12.94 -3.63 -16.31
N ALA A 129 14.11 -3.43 -15.70
CA ALA A 129 14.98 -4.54 -15.27
C ALA A 129 14.28 -5.47 -14.25
N TYR A 130 13.50 -4.92 -13.31
CA TYR A 130 12.69 -5.74 -12.39
C TYR A 130 11.58 -6.49 -13.12
N ALA A 131 10.91 -5.84 -14.08
CA ALA A 131 9.89 -6.48 -14.91
C ALA A 131 10.47 -7.66 -15.70
N GLU A 132 11.58 -7.44 -16.40
CA GLU A 132 12.29 -8.48 -17.17
C GLU A 132 12.70 -9.66 -16.29
N ALA A 133 13.32 -9.40 -15.13
CA ALA A 133 13.72 -10.44 -14.20
C ALA A 133 12.51 -11.26 -13.71
N GLY A 134 11.41 -10.59 -13.35
CA GLY A 134 10.21 -11.26 -12.86
C GLY A 134 9.46 -12.06 -13.95
N PHE A 135 9.39 -11.57 -15.19
CA PHE A 135 8.81 -12.33 -16.30
C PHE A 135 9.67 -13.53 -16.69
N ALA A 136 10.99 -13.35 -16.79
CA ALA A 136 11.92 -14.43 -17.08
C ALA A 136 11.86 -15.57 -16.04
N ALA A 137 11.69 -15.22 -14.76
CA ALA A 137 11.51 -16.19 -13.68
C ALA A 137 10.20 -16.99 -13.81
N ARG A 138 9.17 -16.44 -14.47
CA ARG A 138 7.84 -17.08 -14.65
C ARG A 138 7.71 -17.90 -15.93
N ARG A 139 8.64 -17.75 -16.89
CA ARG A 139 8.57 -18.34 -18.24
C ARG A 139 7.30 -17.94 -19.02
N ASP A 140 6.95 -16.66 -18.96
CA ASP A 140 6.11 -15.99 -19.97
C ASP A 140 7.01 -15.24 -20.96
#